data_AF-A0A2E7M9V6-F1
#
_entry.id   AF-A0A2E7M9V6-F1
#
_cell.length_a   1.000
_cell.length_b   1.000
_cell.length_c   1.000
_cell.angle_alpha   90.00
_cell.angle_beta   90.00
_cell.angle_gamma   90.00
#
_symmetry.space_group_name_H-M   'P 1'
#
loop_
_entity.id
_entity.type
_entity.pdbx_description
1 polymer ?
#
loop_
_entity_poly.entity_id
_entity_poly.type
_entity_poly.pdbx_seq_one_letter_code
_entity_poly.pdbx_strand_id
1 'polypeptide(L)'
;MKFLRSTWLLLLMVGLAAPVWAADAVDMRTQLAQGWTYLEAGSLGQSEAAFKKAFETNTGKDTAEVYYGVAAVWWERRNAMAAYMWLTDALKASRESYSWNGGPNQEWDRRLDSRRRFIENNFTVIKLRAPKRGRPLPPIIDPEPADPVLKSFADRLPTLVEEGVAAKVAVQWLMLPNGTYWIGDNLVELGGGEVDPTRAQAWDLVRDTPGKRKDYQNIVVAIAQGRSPAELLLDSRKVEREKRRRSRREQRQVAEAERLALLEEEQRRVAAEEEEQRRAYEAQVLADEARRQADAEARRQWLEEEQRRRRAEAYAEDAAREDRDGVSDRDAAETAARDAYPTGRAEAPMAGDGAASGGTDSSWNRQAADRQAEEDMRQAAEAERLAAEERRQAEAERQAAEDQRLRQAAEEERRLAQEDALRRAQQRQAEAEDRRLRAEEDRRRAEQDREAEQEQRRRLEMEEAYQAAEKERLAEEQRRAARWAEARSRMETQQDGEQGGNDESTAGPSLALPPRSDTTLAREVSADEVAEELRKRRFYLAGGFGGVSVTRLAAGADLAEVRGTAHGEFGYIVPLTRTPLGPLGLAVAISYANLPVSGCSHAQTRGSVISGHVGPRLDVHLRGRTWLD
;
A
#
# COMPACT_ATOMS: atom_id res chain seq x y z
N MET A 1 -41.03 55.03 -39.60
CA MET A 1 -40.73 53.94 -40.57
C MET A 1 -39.22 53.80 -40.88
N LYS A 2 -38.32 53.78 -39.87
CA LYS A 2 -36.88 53.48 -40.09
C LYS A 2 -36.42 52.17 -39.39
N PHE A 3 -37.23 51.61 -38.49
CA PHE A 3 -36.90 50.39 -37.75
C PHE A 3 -37.19 49.08 -38.51
N LEU A 4 -38.08 49.08 -39.53
CA LEU A 4 -38.41 47.85 -40.27
C LEU A 4 -37.37 47.40 -41.31
N ARG A 5 -36.43 48.26 -41.74
CA ARG A 5 -35.40 47.87 -42.72
C ARG A 5 -34.17 47.19 -42.09
N SER A 6 -33.94 47.39 -40.80
CA SER A 6 -32.79 46.80 -40.10
C SER A 6 -33.02 45.34 -39.70
N THR A 7 -34.27 44.94 -39.45
CA THR A 7 -34.62 43.56 -39.06
C THR A 7 -34.55 42.57 -40.22
N TRP A 8 -34.86 43.00 -41.44
CA TRP A 8 -34.74 42.15 -42.64
C TRP A 8 -33.29 41.87 -43.03
N LEU A 9 -32.39 42.83 -42.82
CA LEU A 9 -30.95 42.63 -43.09
C LEU A 9 -30.31 41.68 -42.06
N LEU A 10 -30.78 41.69 -40.81
CA LEU A 10 -30.32 40.75 -39.79
C LEU A 10 -30.83 39.32 -40.05
N LEU A 11 -32.09 39.15 -40.48
CA LEU A 11 -32.64 37.85 -40.88
C LEU A 11 -31.98 37.29 -42.14
N LEU A 12 -31.61 38.13 -43.11
CA LEU A 12 -30.92 37.67 -44.33
C LEU A 12 -29.47 37.25 -44.05
N MET A 13 -28.79 37.88 -43.08
CA MET A 13 -27.45 37.47 -42.66
C MET A 13 -27.44 36.16 -41.85
N VAL A 14 -28.50 35.89 -41.07
CA VAL A 14 -28.64 34.61 -40.34
C VAL A 14 -28.90 33.43 -41.29
N GLY A 15 -29.55 33.66 -42.45
CA GLY A 15 -29.83 32.61 -43.44
C GLY A 15 -28.62 32.08 -44.21
N LEU A 16 -27.51 32.83 -44.28
CA LEU A 16 -26.31 32.44 -45.05
C LEU A 16 -25.24 31.70 -44.23
N ALA A 17 -25.34 31.66 -42.90
CA ALA A 17 -24.36 30.97 -42.04
C ALA A 17 -24.69 29.49 -41.75
N ALA A 18 -25.96 29.09 -41.88
CA ALA A 18 -26.40 27.71 -41.66
C ALA A 18 -25.80 26.62 -42.61
N PRO A 19 -25.52 26.87 -43.91
CA PRO A 19 -25.12 25.79 -44.82
C PRO A 19 -23.70 25.28 -44.59
N VAL A 20 -22.80 26.06 -43.97
CA VAL A 20 -21.40 25.63 -43.76
C VAL A 20 -21.30 24.48 -42.75
N TRP A 21 -22.11 24.52 -41.69
CA TRP A 21 -22.04 23.52 -40.62
C TRP A 21 -22.62 22.16 -41.05
N ALA A 22 -23.62 22.16 -41.93
CA ALA A 22 -24.20 20.94 -42.47
C ALA A 22 -23.22 20.21 -43.40
N ALA A 23 -22.44 20.95 -44.21
CA ALA A 23 -21.43 20.36 -45.09
C ALA A 23 -20.28 19.70 -44.28
N ASP A 24 -19.77 20.38 -43.26
CA ASP A 24 -18.73 19.85 -42.36
C ASP A 24 -19.17 18.55 -41.68
N ALA A 25 -20.42 18.48 -41.21
CA ALA A 25 -20.95 17.28 -40.56
C ALA A 25 -21.07 16.07 -41.52
N VAL A 26 -21.41 16.31 -42.79
CA VAL A 26 -21.52 15.25 -43.80
C VAL A 26 -20.12 14.73 -44.18
N ASP A 27 -19.15 15.62 -44.42
CA ASP A 27 -17.77 15.19 -44.71
C ASP A 27 -17.18 14.42 -43.53
N MET A 28 -17.31 14.94 -42.29
CA MET A 28 -16.86 14.26 -41.08
C MET A 28 -17.43 12.84 -40.94
N ARG A 29 -18.75 12.65 -41.11
CA ARG A 29 -19.38 11.31 -41.08
C ARG A 29 -18.88 10.39 -42.18
N THR A 30 -18.65 10.93 -43.38
CA THR A 30 -18.09 10.16 -44.51
C THR A 30 -16.68 9.68 -44.19
N GLN A 31 -15.83 10.56 -43.65
CA GLN A 31 -14.47 10.22 -43.25
C GLN A 31 -14.44 9.22 -42.08
N LEU A 32 -15.34 9.36 -41.10
CA LEU A 32 -15.49 8.39 -40.01
C LEU A 32 -15.84 7.00 -40.53
N ALA A 33 -16.84 6.89 -41.40
CA ALA A 33 -17.25 5.60 -41.98
C ALA A 33 -16.12 4.95 -42.80
N GLN A 34 -15.38 5.74 -43.58
CA GLN A 34 -14.19 5.27 -44.29
C GLN A 34 -13.09 4.82 -43.33
N GLY A 35 -12.84 5.58 -42.25
CA GLY A 35 -11.85 5.25 -41.22
C GLY A 35 -12.12 3.90 -40.57
N TRP A 36 -13.36 3.62 -40.18
CA TRP A 36 -13.77 2.32 -39.64
C TRP A 36 -13.64 1.19 -40.67
N THR A 37 -14.08 1.42 -41.91
CA THR A 37 -13.96 0.43 -43.00
C THR A 37 -12.48 0.06 -43.26
N TYR A 38 -11.58 1.04 -43.26
CA TYR A 38 -10.15 0.79 -43.43
C TYR A 38 -9.52 0.10 -42.21
N LEU A 39 -9.98 0.40 -40.99
CA LEU A 39 -9.50 -0.25 -39.78
C LEU A 39 -9.85 -1.75 -39.81
N GLU A 40 -11.10 -2.08 -40.14
CA GLU A 40 -11.58 -3.46 -40.28
C GLU A 40 -10.84 -4.23 -41.38
N ALA A 41 -10.46 -3.54 -42.46
CA ALA A 41 -9.65 -4.11 -43.53
C ALA A 41 -8.16 -4.27 -43.16
N GLY A 42 -7.73 -3.85 -41.96
CA GLY A 42 -6.32 -3.86 -41.53
C GLY A 42 -5.45 -2.80 -42.21
N SER A 43 -6.04 -1.87 -42.97
CA SER A 43 -5.35 -0.77 -43.65
C SER A 43 -5.13 0.40 -42.68
N LEU A 44 -4.27 0.18 -41.67
CA LEU A 44 -4.07 1.11 -40.56
C LEU A 44 -3.58 2.50 -41.00
N GLY A 45 -2.89 2.61 -42.14
CA GLY A 45 -2.44 3.90 -42.70
C GLY A 45 -3.59 4.72 -43.28
N GLN A 46 -4.47 4.09 -44.06
CA GLN A 46 -5.64 4.75 -44.65
C GLN A 46 -6.69 5.08 -43.59
N SER A 47 -6.86 4.19 -42.61
CA SER A 47 -7.74 4.42 -41.46
C SER A 47 -7.31 5.65 -40.66
N GLU A 48 -6.02 5.76 -40.33
CA GLU A 48 -5.47 6.94 -39.64
C GLU A 48 -5.73 8.23 -40.44
N ALA A 49 -5.47 8.20 -41.75
CA ALA A 49 -5.65 9.36 -42.62
C ALA A 49 -7.12 9.81 -42.67
N ALA A 50 -8.06 8.87 -42.78
CA ALA A 50 -9.48 9.17 -42.79
C ALA A 50 -9.96 9.74 -41.44
N PHE A 51 -9.58 9.13 -40.30
CA PHE A 51 -9.93 9.67 -38.99
C PHE A 51 -9.30 11.04 -38.71
N LYS A 52 -8.05 11.28 -39.13
CA LYS A 52 -7.42 12.60 -39.03
C LYS A 52 -8.14 13.64 -39.89
N LYS A 53 -8.58 13.29 -41.09
CA LYS A 53 -9.38 14.18 -41.92
C LYS A 53 -10.75 14.48 -41.31
N ALA A 54 -11.38 13.50 -40.65
CA ALA A 54 -12.57 13.74 -39.84
C ALA A 54 -12.28 14.75 -38.71
N PHE A 55 -11.14 14.60 -38.02
CA PHE A 55 -10.67 15.47 -36.93
C PHE A 55 -10.35 16.91 -37.38
N GLU A 56 -9.98 17.13 -38.64
CA GLU A 56 -9.69 18.47 -39.17
C GLU A 56 -10.95 19.35 -39.26
N THR A 57 -12.15 18.76 -39.36
CA THR A 57 -13.43 19.48 -39.37
C THR A 57 -13.76 20.09 -38.00
N ASN A 58 -14.53 21.18 -37.97
CA ASN A 58 -14.95 21.80 -36.70
C ASN A 58 -15.78 20.83 -35.85
N THR A 59 -16.74 20.14 -36.48
CA THR A 59 -17.60 19.14 -35.84
C THR A 59 -16.79 17.93 -35.33
N GLY A 60 -15.74 17.53 -36.04
CA GLY A 60 -14.91 16.38 -35.67
C GLY A 60 -14.08 16.58 -34.42
N LYS A 61 -13.58 17.80 -34.18
CA LYS A 61 -12.87 18.17 -32.93
C LYS A 61 -13.74 18.08 -31.70
N ASP A 62 -15.06 18.18 -31.89
CA ASP A 62 -16.05 18.07 -30.82
C ASP A 62 -16.73 16.70 -30.79
N THR A 63 -16.26 15.69 -31.53
CA THR A 63 -16.92 14.38 -31.61
C THR A 63 -16.06 13.28 -31.00
N ALA A 64 -16.57 12.65 -29.93
CA ALA A 64 -15.88 11.59 -29.18
C ALA A 64 -15.45 10.39 -30.06
N GLU A 65 -16.27 10.01 -31.03
CA GLU A 65 -16.00 8.91 -31.96
C GLU A 65 -14.72 9.11 -32.77
N VAL A 66 -14.42 10.34 -33.19
CA VAL A 66 -13.23 10.67 -33.97
C VAL A 66 -11.97 10.38 -33.15
N TYR A 67 -11.92 10.84 -31.90
CA TYR A 67 -10.80 10.57 -30.99
C TYR A 67 -10.64 9.07 -30.73
N TYR A 68 -11.75 8.37 -30.48
CA TYR A 68 -11.72 6.93 -30.23
C TYR A 68 -11.23 6.16 -31.48
N GLY A 69 -11.64 6.57 -32.69
CA GLY A 69 -11.17 5.99 -33.95
C GLY A 69 -9.66 6.14 -34.13
N VAL A 70 -9.10 7.34 -33.92
CA VAL A 70 -7.64 7.55 -33.98
C VAL A 70 -6.92 6.73 -32.90
N ALA A 71 -7.43 6.72 -31.66
CA ALA A 71 -6.86 5.92 -30.57
C ALA A 71 -6.88 4.41 -30.89
N ALA A 72 -7.94 3.90 -31.51
CA ALA A 72 -8.06 2.52 -31.93
C ALA A 72 -7.02 2.14 -32.99
N VAL A 73 -6.71 3.03 -33.95
CA VAL A 73 -5.63 2.79 -34.92
C VAL A 73 -4.28 2.63 -34.20
N TRP A 74 -3.96 3.51 -33.25
CA TRP A 74 -2.71 3.42 -32.49
C TRP A 74 -2.65 2.20 -31.59
N TRP A 75 -3.79 1.78 -31.03
CA TRP A 75 -3.93 0.52 -30.32
C TRP A 75 -3.63 -0.68 -31.22
N GLU A 76 -4.13 -0.69 -32.45
CA GLU A 76 -3.85 -1.76 -33.41
C GLU A 76 -2.39 -1.81 -33.85
N ARG A 77 -1.71 -0.66 -33.88
CA ARG A 77 -0.25 -0.58 -34.08
C ARG A 77 0.57 -0.99 -32.86
N ARG A 78 -0.07 -1.41 -31.77
CA ARG A 78 0.55 -1.73 -30.48
C ARG A 78 1.35 -0.56 -29.89
N ASN A 79 0.85 0.67 -30.07
CA ASN A 79 1.40 1.87 -29.46
C ASN A 79 0.42 2.42 -28.41
N ALA A 80 0.52 1.88 -27.18
CA ALA A 80 -0.40 2.22 -26.09
C ALA A 80 -0.25 3.67 -25.64
N MET A 81 0.97 4.23 -25.72
CA MET A 81 1.24 5.64 -25.38
C MET A 81 0.46 6.59 -26.30
N ALA A 82 0.58 6.42 -27.62
CA ALA A 82 -0.13 7.27 -28.56
C ALA A 82 -1.66 7.12 -28.43
N ALA A 83 -2.14 5.88 -28.25
CA ALA A 83 -3.56 5.65 -27.99
C ALA A 83 -4.03 6.39 -26.72
N TYR A 84 -3.28 6.28 -25.62
CA TYR A 84 -3.58 6.93 -24.35
C TYR A 84 -3.60 8.47 -24.44
N MET A 85 -2.67 9.06 -25.21
CA MET A 85 -2.66 10.50 -25.45
C MET A 85 -3.96 10.97 -26.13
N TRP A 86 -4.40 10.29 -27.20
CA TRP A 86 -5.66 10.63 -27.87
C TRP A 86 -6.89 10.48 -26.97
N LEU A 87 -6.91 9.46 -26.11
CA LEU A 87 -7.99 9.28 -25.13
C LEU A 87 -8.01 10.40 -24.08
N THR A 88 -6.83 10.85 -23.65
CA THR A 88 -6.68 11.95 -22.68
C THR A 88 -7.05 13.29 -23.31
N ASP A 89 -6.65 13.53 -24.56
CA ASP A 89 -7.03 14.72 -25.33
C ASP A 89 -8.54 14.77 -25.55
N ALA A 90 -9.20 13.62 -25.76
CA ALA A 90 -10.66 13.55 -25.85
C ALA A 90 -11.34 14.01 -24.54
N LEU A 91 -10.83 13.59 -23.38
CA LEU A 91 -11.34 14.02 -22.08
C LEU A 91 -11.08 15.50 -21.79
N LYS A 92 -9.98 16.04 -22.33
CA LYS A 92 -9.73 17.48 -22.24
C LYS A 92 -10.72 18.24 -23.11
N ALA A 93 -10.90 17.82 -24.37
CA ALA A 93 -11.85 18.41 -25.30
C ALA A 93 -13.29 18.37 -24.79
N SER A 94 -13.72 17.25 -24.17
CA SER A 94 -15.06 17.12 -23.61
C SER A 94 -15.33 18.08 -22.44
N ARG A 95 -14.29 18.51 -21.72
CA ARG A 95 -14.40 19.51 -20.64
C ARG A 95 -14.35 20.94 -21.16
N GLU A 96 -13.62 21.18 -22.24
CA GLU A 96 -13.39 22.51 -22.80
C GLU A 96 -14.45 22.92 -23.85
N SER A 97 -15.12 21.96 -24.47
CA SER A 97 -16.08 22.19 -25.56
C SER A 97 -17.54 22.11 -25.10
N TYR A 98 -18.31 23.17 -25.37
CA TYR A 98 -19.77 23.18 -25.15
C TYR A 98 -20.54 22.37 -26.21
N SER A 99 -19.92 22.10 -27.36
CA SER A 99 -20.50 21.36 -28.48
C SER A 99 -20.10 19.88 -28.49
N TRP A 100 -19.52 19.38 -27.40
CA TRP A 100 -19.06 18.00 -27.30
C TRP A 100 -20.19 16.99 -27.58
N ASN A 101 -19.96 16.13 -28.56
CA ASN A 101 -20.82 15.05 -28.98
C ASN A 101 -20.24 13.70 -28.55
N GLY A 102 -20.69 13.23 -27.38
CA GLY A 102 -20.39 11.90 -26.84
C GLY A 102 -21.09 10.74 -27.55
N GLY A 103 -21.87 11.01 -28.60
CA GLY A 103 -22.74 10.07 -29.28
C GLY A 103 -24.05 9.77 -28.53
N PRO A 104 -24.91 8.90 -29.11
CA PRO A 104 -26.17 8.49 -28.48
C PRO A 104 -25.90 7.92 -27.08
N ASN A 105 -26.59 8.43 -26.06
CA ASN A 105 -26.44 8.00 -24.67
C ASN A 105 -24.98 8.02 -24.17
N GLN A 106 -24.16 8.96 -24.66
CA GLN A 106 -22.74 9.09 -24.30
C GLN A 106 -21.97 7.77 -24.48
N GLU A 107 -22.34 6.96 -25.48
CA GLU A 107 -21.73 5.66 -25.71
C GLU A 107 -20.22 5.79 -25.96
N TRP A 108 -19.82 6.79 -26.76
CA TRP A 108 -18.40 6.98 -27.09
C TRP A 108 -17.60 7.51 -25.90
N ASP A 109 -18.17 8.35 -25.05
CA ASP A 109 -17.52 8.78 -23.80
C ASP A 109 -17.24 7.58 -22.89
N ARG A 110 -18.22 6.67 -22.75
CA ARG A 110 -18.03 5.42 -21.99
C ARG A 110 -16.94 4.53 -22.58
N ARG A 111 -16.87 4.41 -23.91
CA ARG A 111 -15.82 3.64 -24.60
C ARG A 111 -14.43 4.27 -24.43
N LEU A 112 -14.32 5.60 -24.56
CA LEU A 112 -13.09 6.36 -24.33
C LEU A 112 -12.58 6.12 -22.90
N ASP A 113 -13.44 6.34 -21.91
CA ASP A 113 -13.07 6.21 -20.50
C ASP A 113 -12.75 4.74 -20.13
N SER A 114 -13.53 3.77 -20.62
CA SER A 114 -13.25 2.35 -20.41
C SER A 114 -11.89 1.94 -20.99
N ARG A 115 -11.55 2.39 -22.20
CA ARG A 115 -10.25 2.09 -22.81
C ARG A 115 -9.12 2.78 -22.07
N ARG A 116 -9.31 4.04 -21.67
CA ARG A 116 -8.32 4.79 -20.90
C ARG A 116 -8.00 4.09 -19.57
N ARG A 117 -9.02 3.75 -18.79
CA ARG A 117 -8.87 2.99 -17.53
C ARG A 117 -8.21 1.64 -17.74
N PHE A 118 -8.51 0.96 -18.85
CA PHE A 118 -7.82 -0.28 -19.19
C PHE A 118 -6.32 -0.04 -19.38
N ILE A 119 -5.92 1.02 -20.09
CA ILE A 119 -4.50 1.36 -20.27
C ILE A 119 -3.87 1.72 -18.92
N GLU A 120 -4.51 2.59 -18.13
CA GLU A 120 -4.03 2.98 -16.81
C GLU A 120 -3.83 1.77 -15.90
N ASN A 121 -4.72 0.79 -15.91
CA ASN A 121 -4.60 -0.37 -15.02
C ASN A 121 -3.58 -1.40 -15.50
N ASN A 122 -3.26 -1.44 -16.80
CA ASN A 122 -2.49 -2.53 -17.39
C ASN A 122 -1.16 -2.10 -18.01
N PHE A 123 -0.86 -0.81 -18.07
CA PHE A 123 0.37 -0.29 -18.67
C PHE A 123 1.09 0.66 -17.73
N THR A 124 2.41 0.76 -17.92
CA THR A 124 3.28 1.69 -17.21
C THR A 124 4.21 2.38 -18.21
N VAL A 125 4.41 3.69 -18.04
CA VAL A 125 5.35 4.46 -18.85
C VAL A 125 6.77 4.21 -18.38
N ILE A 126 7.67 3.98 -19.34
CA ILE A 126 9.10 3.81 -19.11
C ILE A 126 9.93 4.68 -20.06
N LYS A 127 11.16 4.98 -19.63
CA LYS A 127 12.19 5.66 -20.43
C LYS A 127 13.25 4.64 -20.81
N LEU A 128 13.26 4.19 -22.06
CA LEU A 128 14.32 3.33 -22.58
C LEU A 128 15.50 4.16 -23.06
N ARG A 129 16.70 3.78 -22.63
CA ARG A 129 17.97 4.40 -23.06
C ARG A 129 18.80 3.36 -23.79
N ALA A 130 19.10 3.62 -25.05
CA ALA A 130 20.02 2.78 -25.81
C ALA A 130 21.46 2.95 -25.28
N PRO A 131 22.29 1.89 -25.32
CA PRO A 131 23.69 2.00 -24.93
C PRO A 131 24.43 2.94 -25.88
N LYS A 132 25.42 3.69 -25.37
CA LYS A 132 26.21 4.65 -26.17
C LYS A 132 26.89 4.02 -27.39
N ARG A 133 27.18 2.71 -27.36
CA ARG A 133 27.85 1.95 -28.43
C ARG A 133 27.24 0.56 -28.55
N GLY A 134 27.08 0.09 -29.78
CA GLY A 134 26.54 -1.25 -30.10
C GLY A 134 25.01 -1.27 -30.20
N ARG A 135 24.46 -2.42 -30.61
CA ARG A 135 23.01 -2.65 -30.64
C ARG A 135 22.51 -2.94 -29.22
N PRO A 136 21.36 -2.40 -28.78
CA PRO A 136 20.75 -2.84 -27.53
C PRO A 136 20.14 -4.23 -27.66
N LEU A 137 20.07 -4.96 -26.54
CA LEU A 137 19.15 -6.08 -26.39
C LEU A 137 17.80 -5.55 -25.89
N PRO A 138 16.67 -5.96 -26.50
CA PRO A 138 15.35 -5.55 -26.04
C PRO A 138 15.03 -6.20 -24.68
N PRO A 139 14.15 -5.60 -23.86
CA PRO A 139 13.64 -6.27 -22.67
C PRO A 139 12.77 -7.50 -23.03
N ILE A 140 12.71 -8.50 -22.14
CA ILE A 140 11.81 -9.66 -22.28
C ILE A 140 10.83 -9.69 -21.12
N ILE A 141 9.54 -9.83 -21.38
CA ILE A 141 8.54 -10.05 -20.32
C ILE A 141 8.53 -11.52 -19.88
N ASP A 142 8.49 -11.78 -18.58
CA ASP A 142 8.52 -13.12 -18.00
C ASP A 142 7.84 -13.13 -16.60
N PRO A 143 6.71 -13.83 -16.39
CA PRO A 143 6.04 -14.70 -17.36
C PRO A 143 5.34 -13.91 -18.48
N GLU A 144 5.05 -14.59 -19.59
CA GLU A 144 4.24 -13.99 -20.66
C GLU A 144 2.85 -13.59 -20.14
N PRO A 145 2.31 -12.42 -20.56
CA PRO A 145 0.95 -12.04 -20.20
C PRO A 145 -0.06 -13.09 -20.67
N ALA A 146 -0.98 -13.48 -19.78
CA ALA A 146 -2.09 -14.38 -20.12
C ALA A 146 -3.09 -13.72 -21.08
N ASP A 147 -3.26 -12.41 -21.00
CA ASP A 147 -4.11 -11.65 -21.93
C ASP A 147 -3.41 -11.56 -23.30
N PRO A 148 -4.01 -12.08 -24.40
CA PRO A 148 -3.41 -12.07 -25.73
C PRO A 148 -3.18 -10.65 -26.26
N VAL A 149 -4.00 -9.69 -25.84
CA VAL A 149 -3.83 -8.28 -26.22
C VAL A 149 -2.54 -7.75 -25.58
N LEU A 150 -2.39 -7.87 -24.26
CA LEU A 150 -1.17 -7.43 -23.56
C LEU A 150 0.08 -8.15 -24.09
N LYS A 151 -0.01 -9.46 -24.34
CA LYS A 151 1.06 -10.24 -24.97
C LYS A 151 1.49 -9.64 -26.31
N SER A 152 0.54 -9.29 -27.18
CA SER A 152 0.87 -8.70 -28.48
C SER A 152 1.56 -7.32 -28.41
N PHE A 153 1.36 -6.55 -27.33
CA PHE A 153 2.16 -5.34 -27.06
C PHE A 153 3.58 -5.69 -26.63
N ALA A 154 3.74 -6.69 -25.77
CA ALA A 154 5.06 -7.16 -25.36
C ALA A 154 5.86 -7.76 -26.53
N ASP A 155 5.21 -8.54 -27.40
CA ASP A 155 5.82 -9.14 -28.60
C ASP A 155 6.33 -8.09 -29.60
N ARG A 156 5.73 -6.89 -29.59
CA ARG A 156 6.13 -5.77 -30.47
C ARG A 156 7.37 -5.02 -29.94
N LEU A 157 7.74 -5.21 -28.68
CA LEU A 157 8.82 -4.48 -28.03
C LEU A 157 10.17 -4.57 -28.76
N PRO A 158 10.65 -5.72 -29.24
CA PRO A 158 11.90 -5.80 -30.00
C PRO A 158 11.91 -4.86 -31.22
N THR A 159 10.81 -4.80 -31.96
CA THR A 159 10.74 -3.92 -33.13
C THR A 159 10.70 -2.44 -32.74
N LEU A 160 10.00 -2.07 -31.67
CA LEU A 160 9.98 -0.68 -31.19
C LEU A 160 11.37 -0.20 -30.76
N VAL A 161 12.14 -1.08 -30.11
CA VAL A 161 13.54 -0.79 -29.73
C VAL A 161 14.41 -0.62 -30.97
N GLU A 162 14.27 -1.49 -31.98
CA GLU A 162 15.01 -1.37 -33.25
C GLU A 162 14.66 -0.08 -34.00
N GLU A 163 13.38 0.28 -34.07
CA GLU A 163 12.90 1.53 -34.68
C GLU A 163 13.48 2.76 -33.96
N GLY A 164 13.48 2.76 -32.62
CA GLY A 164 14.06 3.84 -31.82
C GLY A 164 15.57 4.02 -32.04
N VAL A 165 16.31 2.91 -32.17
CA VAL A 165 17.75 2.92 -32.48
C VAL A 165 17.99 3.41 -33.90
N ALA A 166 17.22 2.95 -34.88
CA ALA A 166 17.33 3.38 -36.27
C ALA A 166 17.06 4.90 -36.41
N ALA A 167 16.10 5.41 -35.66
CA ALA A 167 15.78 6.83 -35.57
C ALA A 167 16.77 7.65 -34.72
N LYS A 168 17.81 7.02 -34.13
CA LYS A 168 18.83 7.66 -33.27
C LYS A 168 18.22 8.41 -32.08
N VAL A 169 17.12 7.90 -31.53
CA VAL A 169 16.46 8.50 -30.37
C VAL A 169 17.28 8.19 -29.11
N ALA A 170 17.75 9.21 -28.40
CA ALA A 170 18.57 9.03 -27.20
C ALA A 170 17.77 8.43 -26.03
N VAL A 171 16.51 8.83 -25.88
CA VAL A 171 15.57 8.33 -24.87
C VAL A 171 14.23 8.06 -25.53
N GLN A 172 13.83 6.79 -25.57
CA GLN A 172 12.54 6.38 -26.13
C GLN A 172 11.53 6.19 -25.01
N TRP A 173 10.37 6.84 -25.17
CA TRP A 173 9.27 6.76 -24.22
C TRP A 173 8.28 5.70 -24.70
N LEU A 174 8.07 4.66 -23.89
CA LEU A 174 7.15 3.59 -24.22
C LEU A 174 6.18 3.35 -23.06
N MET A 175 4.96 2.90 -23.39
CA MET A 175 4.06 2.27 -22.43
C MET A 175 4.15 0.77 -22.62
N LEU A 176 4.59 0.05 -21.59
CA LEU A 176 4.66 -1.41 -21.60
C LEU A 176 3.57 -2.00 -20.71
N PRO A 177 3.05 -3.20 -21.05
CA PRO A 177 2.19 -3.95 -20.15
C PRO A 177 2.82 -4.13 -18.76
N ASN A 178 1.98 -4.17 -17.73
CA ASN A 178 2.42 -4.48 -16.37
C ASN A 178 2.87 -5.94 -16.30
N GLY A 179 3.94 -6.20 -15.55
CA GLY A 179 4.59 -7.51 -15.50
C GLY A 179 6.05 -7.42 -15.10
N THR A 180 6.74 -8.55 -15.13
CA THR A 180 8.15 -8.62 -14.78
C THR A 180 8.99 -8.71 -16.06
N TYR A 181 10.03 -7.88 -16.15
CA TYR A 181 10.88 -7.75 -17.32
C TYR A 181 12.33 -8.08 -17.02
N TRP A 182 12.94 -8.84 -17.92
CA TRP A 182 14.37 -9.02 -18.03
C TRP A 182 14.99 -7.87 -18.83
N ILE A 183 15.97 -7.19 -18.23
CA ILE A 183 16.78 -6.15 -18.86
C ILE A 183 18.23 -6.58 -18.73
N GLY A 184 18.69 -7.36 -19.70
CA GLY A 184 19.92 -8.15 -19.54
C GLY A 184 19.76 -9.16 -18.41
N ASP A 185 20.58 -9.06 -17.36
CA ASP A 185 20.52 -9.97 -16.21
C ASP A 185 19.63 -9.44 -15.08
N ASN A 186 19.14 -8.21 -15.20
CA ASN A 186 18.35 -7.58 -14.16
C ASN A 186 16.87 -7.86 -14.37
N LEU A 187 16.22 -8.29 -13.29
CA LEU A 187 14.78 -8.50 -13.25
C LEU A 187 14.12 -7.27 -12.63
N VAL A 188 13.21 -6.64 -13.38
CA VAL A 188 12.50 -5.41 -12.98
C VAL A 188 10.99 -5.67 -13.03
N GLU A 189 10.29 -5.34 -11.95
CA GLU A 189 8.84 -5.53 -11.84
C GLU A 189 8.11 -4.20 -12.13
N LEU A 190 7.15 -4.24 -13.05
CA LEU A 190 6.21 -3.16 -13.33
C LEU A 190 4.87 -3.48 -12.66
N GLY A 191 4.73 -3.02 -11.41
CA GLY A 191 3.54 -3.23 -10.56
C GLY A 191 2.31 -2.39 -10.92
N GLY A 192 2.44 -1.41 -11.82
CA GLY A 192 1.34 -0.88 -12.60
C GLY A 192 0.81 0.52 -12.26
N GLY A 193 0.46 1.23 -13.33
CA GLY A 193 -0.42 2.40 -13.33
C GLY A 193 0.24 3.77 -13.40
N GLU A 194 1.57 3.81 -13.42
CA GLU A 194 2.27 5.07 -13.63
C GLU A 194 2.23 5.45 -15.11
N VAL A 195 1.23 6.24 -15.47
CA VAL A 195 1.04 6.80 -16.81
C VAL A 195 1.71 8.17 -16.97
N ASP A 196 2.27 8.76 -15.90
CA ASP A 196 2.96 10.05 -15.94
C ASP A 196 4.42 9.87 -16.44
N PRO A 197 4.78 10.49 -17.58
CA PRO A 197 6.15 10.46 -18.09
C PRO A 197 7.19 11.04 -17.09
N THR A 198 6.81 11.97 -16.23
CA THR A 198 7.76 12.58 -15.30
C THR A 198 8.28 11.55 -14.28
N ARG A 199 7.40 10.64 -13.85
CA ARG A 199 7.64 9.59 -12.85
C ARG A 199 8.08 8.25 -13.45
N ALA A 200 8.07 8.13 -14.77
CA ALA A 200 8.46 6.93 -15.49
C ALA A 200 9.87 6.44 -15.10
N GLN A 201 9.98 5.13 -14.88
CA GLN A 201 11.25 4.49 -14.58
C GLN A 201 12.18 4.55 -15.79
N ALA A 202 13.48 4.76 -15.57
CA ALA A 202 14.48 4.77 -16.62
C ALA A 202 15.21 3.43 -16.68
N TRP A 203 15.24 2.82 -17.87
CA TRP A 203 15.90 1.55 -18.13
C TRP A 203 17.04 1.75 -19.12
N ASP A 204 18.25 1.47 -18.66
CA ASP A 204 19.44 1.44 -19.52
C ASP A 204 19.55 0.07 -20.18
N LEU A 205 19.35 0.02 -21.50
CA LEU A 205 19.40 -1.22 -22.26
C LEU A 205 20.83 -1.75 -22.34
N VAL A 206 20.96 -3.06 -22.15
CA VAL A 206 22.26 -3.73 -22.19
C VAL A 206 22.74 -3.84 -23.63
N ARG A 207 24.04 -3.59 -23.84
CA ARG A 207 24.68 -3.80 -25.14
C ARG A 207 24.67 -5.28 -25.51
N ASP A 208 24.26 -5.55 -26.74
CA ASP A 208 24.34 -6.84 -27.38
C ASP A 208 25.79 -7.28 -27.56
N THR A 209 26.18 -8.27 -26.76
CA THR A 209 27.48 -8.94 -26.81
C THR A 209 27.23 -10.44 -26.94
N PRO A 210 28.17 -11.24 -27.49
CA PRO A 210 27.94 -12.67 -27.71
C PRO A 210 27.49 -13.43 -26.45
N GLY A 211 28.05 -13.09 -25.28
CA GLY A 211 27.64 -13.66 -23.99
C GLY A 211 26.20 -13.29 -23.63
N LYS A 212 25.88 -11.98 -23.59
CA LYS A 212 24.54 -11.49 -23.25
C LYS A 212 23.46 -11.95 -24.21
N ARG A 213 23.79 -12.08 -25.49
CA ARG A 213 22.90 -12.64 -26.51
C ARG A 213 22.58 -14.10 -26.25
N LYS A 214 23.56 -14.90 -25.83
CA LYS A 214 23.35 -16.30 -25.45
C LYS A 214 22.44 -16.41 -24.23
N ASP A 215 22.68 -15.60 -23.20
CA ASP A 215 21.83 -15.58 -21.99
C ASP A 215 20.39 -15.16 -22.33
N TYR A 216 20.24 -14.10 -23.13
CA TYR A 216 18.95 -13.65 -23.67
C TYR A 216 18.22 -14.77 -24.41
N GLN A 217 18.90 -15.49 -25.31
CA GLN A 217 18.31 -16.60 -26.06
C GLN A 217 17.90 -17.76 -25.16
N ASN A 218 18.68 -18.07 -24.12
CA ASN A 218 18.32 -19.10 -23.15
C ASN A 218 17.02 -18.74 -22.40
N ILE A 219 16.85 -17.47 -22.01
CA ILE A 219 15.62 -16.97 -21.38
C ILE A 219 14.43 -17.11 -22.35
N VAL A 220 14.58 -16.63 -23.59
CA VAL A 220 13.52 -16.75 -24.61
C VAL A 220 13.12 -18.20 -24.86
N VAL A 221 14.09 -19.12 -24.97
CA VAL A 221 13.82 -20.56 -25.15
C VAL A 221 13.12 -21.16 -23.94
N ALA A 222 13.49 -20.78 -22.72
CA ALA A 222 12.83 -21.25 -21.50
C ALA A 222 11.36 -20.80 -21.46
N ILE A 223 11.10 -19.52 -21.77
CA ILE A 223 9.75 -18.95 -21.83
C ILE A 223 8.91 -19.66 -22.90
N ALA A 224 9.46 -19.90 -24.08
CA ALA A 224 8.79 -20.63 -25.16
C ALA A 224 8.45 -22.09 -24.78
N GLN A 225 9.17 -22.67 -23.81
CA GLN A 225 8.88 -24.00 -23.23
C GLN A 225 7.87 -23.94 -22.07
N GLY A 226 7.26 -22.78 -21.80
CA GLY A 226 6.34 -22.57 -20.70
C GLY A 226 7.00 -22.50 -19.32
N ARG A 227 8.32 -22.29 -19.26
CA ARG A 227 9.05 -22.09 -18.00
C ARG A 227 9.27 -20.60 -17.79
N SER A 228 9.03 -20.10 -16.58
CA SER A 228 9.34 -18.72 -16.20
C SER A 228 10.59 -18.66 -15.31
N PRO A 229 11.79 -18.41 -15.86
CA PRO A 229 12.99 -18.13 -15.07
C PRO A 229 12.78 -17.01 -14.04
N ALA A 230 12.03 -15.97 -14.39
CA ALA A 230 11.69 -14.86 -13.50
C ALA A 230 10.91 -15.35 -12.29
N GLU A 231 9.86 -16.15 -12.47
CA GLU A 231 9.03 -16.68 -11.39
C GLU A 231 9.86 -17.57 -10.45
N LEU A 232 10.69 -18.45 -11.00
CA LEU A 232 11.62 -19.28 -10.20
C LEU A 232 12.57 -18.42 -9.34
N LEU A 233 13.07 -17.32 -9.90
CA LEU A 233 13.93 -16.39 -9.16
C LEU A 233 13.17 -15.57 -8.12
N LEU A 234 11.95 -15.14 -8.42
CA LEU A 234 11.11 -14.43 -7.46
C LEU A 234 10.72 -15.35 -6.30
N ASP A 235 10.40 -16.61 -6.57
CA ASP A 235 10.05 -17.59 -5.54
C ASP A 235 11.26 -17.98 -4.70
N SER A 236 12.44 -18.19 -5.31
CA SER A 236 13.67 -18.39 -4.53
C SER A 236 13.99 -17.19 -3.64
N ARG A 237 13.78 -15.95 -4.12
CA ARG A 237 13.91 -14.72 -3.31
C ARG A 237 12.87 -14.64 -2.20
N LYS A 238 11.62 -15.07 -2.43
CA LYS A 238 10.58 -15.14 -1.37
C LYS A 238 10.98 -16.14 -0.29
N VAL A 239 11.39 -17.34 -0.67
CA VAL A 239 11.88 -18.37 0.25
C VAL A 239 13.09 -17.86 1.05
N GLU A 240 14.03 -17.16 0.41
CA GLU A 240 15.17 -16.58 1.11
C GLU A 240 14.74 -15.46 2.09
N ARG A 241 13.81 -14.59 1.68
CA ARG A 241 13.24 -13.55 2.56
C ARG A 241 12.51 -14.16 3.75
N GLU A 242 11.75 -15.23 3.56
CA GLU A 242 11.08 -15.96 4.64
C GLU A 242 12.09 -16.63 5.57
N LYS A 243 13.12 -17.27 5.03
CA LYS A 243 14.22 -17.82 5.83
C LYS A 243 14.91 -16.75 6.67
N ARG A 244 15.18 -15.56 6.09
CA ARG A 244 15.72 -14.41 6.83
C ARG A 244 14.75 -13.90 7.90
N ARG A 245 13.45 -13.82 7.61
CA ARG A 245 12.43 -13.43 8.60
C ARG A 245 12.33 -14.42 9.75
N ARG A 246 12.37 -15.72 9.45
CA ARG A 246 12.38 -16.80 10.45
C ARG A 246 13.63 -16.73 11.32
N SER A 247 14.81 -16.62 10.71
CA SER A 247 16.07 -16.45 11.44
C SER A 247 16.05 -15.21 12.35
N ARG A 248 15.49 -14.07 11.90
CA ARG A 248 15.32 -12.88 12.75
C ARG A 248 14.34 -13.09 13.90
N ARG A 249 13.28 -13.88 13.71
CA ARG A 249 12.34 -14.24 14.78
C ARG A 249 13.01 -15.15 15.81
N GLU A 250 13.76 -16.16 15.35
CA GLU A 250 14.54 -17.05 16.22
C GLU A 250 15.59 -16.26 17.01
N GLN A 251 16.33 -15.35 16.37
CA GLN A 251 17.27 -14.45 17.07
C GLN A 251 16.59 -13.56 18.12
N ARG A 252 15.40 -13.03 17.82
CA ARG A 252 14.62 -12.24 18.79
C ARG A 252 14.15 -13.09 19.96
N GLN A 253 13.71 -14.32 19.71
CA GLN A 253 13.29 -15.25 20.77
C GLN A 253 14.46 -15.65 21.66
N VAL A 254 15.63 -15.90 21.09
CA VAL A 254 16.85 -16.18 21.86
C VAL A 254 17.24 -14.95 22.70
N ALA A 255 17.27 -13.76 22.11
CA ALA A 255 17.59 -12.53 22.85
C ALA A 255 16.57 -12.21 23.95
N GLU A 256 15.28 -12.50 23.73
CA GLU A 256 14.24 -12.34 24.74
C GLU A 256 14.38 -13.37 25.87
N ALA A 257 14.70 -14.63 25.54
CA ALA A 257 14.99 -15.67 26.53
C ALA A 257 16.23 -15.35 27.37
N GLU A 258 17.31 -14.85 26.76
CA GLU A 258 18.49 -14.38 27.47
C GLU A 258 18.17 -13.21 28.40
N ARG A 259 17.35 -12.25 27.93
CA ARG A 259 16.89 -11.13 28.75
C ARG A 259 16.06 -11.58 29.94
N LEU A 260 15.15 -12.55 29.75
CA LEU A 260 14.35 -13.12 30.84
C LEU A 260 15.23 -13.88 31.82
N ALA A 261 16.22 -14.65 31.35
CA ALA A 261 17.17 -15.35 32.22
C ALA A 261 18.00 -14.38 33.08
N LEU A 262 18.45 -13.26 32.50
CA LEU A 262 19.16 -12.21 33.25
C LEU A 262 18.26 -11.55 34.30
N LEU A 263 16.99 -11.30 33.98
CA LEU A 263 16.03 -10.75 34.95
C LEU A 263 15.73 -11.74 36.09
N GLU A 264 15.63 -13.04 35.79
CA GLU A 264 15.47 -14.08 36.82
C GLU A 264 16.71 -14.17 37.73
N GLU A 265 17.91 -14.05 37.16
CA GLU A 265 19.15 -14.03 37.93
C GLU A 265 19.24 -12.78 38.83
N GLU A 266 18.87 -11.61 38.31
CA GLU A 266 18.80 -10.36 39.07
C GLU A 266 17.77 -10.46 40.21
N GLN A 267 16.58 -11.04 39.95
CA GLN A 267 15.58 -11.29 41.00
C GLN A 267 16.09 -12.25 42.08
N ARG A 268 16.84 -13.30 41.72
CA ARG A 268 17.46 -14.20 42.70
C ARG A 268 18.50 -13.47 43.56
N ARG A 269 19.29 -12.57 42.96
CA ARG A 269 20.25 -11.75 43.69
C ARG A 269 19.58 -10.80 44.68
N VAL A 270 18.55 -10.08 44.22
CA VAL A 270 17.77 -9.18 45.09
C VAL A 270 17.11 -9.97 46.23
N ALA A 271 16.50 -11.13 45.95
CA ALA A 271 15.91 -11.98 46.98
C ALA A 271 16.93 -12.49 48.01
N ALA A 272 18.14 -12.85 47.56
CA ALA A 272 19.22 -13.25 48.45
C ALA A 272 19.73 -12.08 49.32
N GLU A 273 19.86 -10.88 48.75
CA GLU A 273 20.22 -9.66 49.48
C GLU A 273 19.14 -9.28 50.51
N GLU A 274 17.85 -9.40 50.17
CA GLU A 274 16.75 -9.17 51.11
C GLU A 274 16.74 -10.20 52.24
N GLU A 275 17.02 -11.48 51.95
CA GLU A 275 17.13 -12.51 52.98
C GLU A 275 18.32 -12.25 53.91
N GLU A 276 19.47 -11.82 53.37
CA GLU A 276 20.63 -11.43 54.17
C GLU A 276 20.35 -10.20 55.04
N GLN A 277 19.70 -9.17 54.49
CA GLN A 277 19.26 -7.99 55.25
C GLN A 277 18.30 -8.38 56.36
N ARG A 278 17.36 -9.30 56.08
CA ARG A 278 16.42 -9.79 57.08
C ARG A 278 17.14 -10.55 58.20
N ARG A 279 18.08 -11.44 57.87
CA ARG A 279 18.91 -12.15 58.87
C ARG A 279 19.75 -11.18 59.69
N ALA A 280 20.32 -10.15 59.07
CA ALA A 280 21.08 -9.11 59.76
C ALA A 280 20.20 -8.28 60.71
N TYR A 281 18.98 -7.94 60.28
CA TYR A 281 18.00 -7.26 61.13
C TYR A 281 17.55 -8.12 62.31
N GLU A 282 17.20 -9.38 62.07
CA GLU A 282 16.83 -10.33 63.14
C GLU A 282 17.99 -10.51 64.14
N ALA A 283 19.24 -10.58 63.66
CA ALA A 283 20.42 -10.62 64.52
C ALA A 283 20.61 -9.33 65.34
N GLN A 284 20.34 -8.15 64.77
CA GLN A 284 20.37 -6.88 65.50
C GLN A 284 19.29 -6.83 66.58
N VAL A 285 18.06 -7.26 66.27
CA VAL A 285 16.96 -7.31 67.25
C VAL A 285 17.33 -8.23 68.41
N LEU A 286 17.86 -9.43 68.13
CA LEU A 286 18.33 -10.36 69.17
C LEU A 286 19.48 -9.77 70.00
N ALA A 287 20.42 -9.07 69.37
CA ALA A 287 21.51 -8.41 70.08
C ALA A 287 21.02 -7.27 71.00
N ASP A 288 20.05 -6.47 70.55
CA ASP A 288 19.45 -5.40 71.34
C ASP A 288 18.58 -5.96 72.48
N GLU A 289 17.85 -7.06 72.27
CA GLU A 289 17.14 -7.76 73.33
C GLU A 289 18.10 -8.32 74.38
N ALA A 290 19.20 -8.93 73.96
CA ALA A 290 20.26 -9.39 74.87
C ALA A 290 20.86 -8.23 75.67
N ARG A 291 21.09 -7.07 75.05
CA ARG A 291 21.53 -5.84 75.76
C ARG A 291 20.51 -5.36 76.77
N ARG A 292 19.22 -5.33 76.41
CA ARG A 292 18.15 -4.93 77.35
C ARG A 292 18.03 -5.90 78.53
N GLN A 293 18.21 -7.21 78.29
CA GLN A 293 18.24 -8.21 79.35
C GLN A 293 19.45 -8.00 80.28
N ALA A 294 20.64 -7.82 79.71
CA ALA A 294 21.84 -7.52 80.48
C ALA A 294 21.70 -6.23 81.31
N ASP A 295 21.13 -5.16 80.73
CA ASP A 295 20.86 -3.91 81.44
C ASP A 295 19.82 -4.09 82.56
N ALA A 296 18.78 -4.92 82.33
CA ALA A 296 17.76 -5.21 83.33
C ALA A 296 18.34 -6.04 84.50
N GLU A 297 19.19 -7.01 84.20
CA GLU A 297 19.92 -7.80 85.20
C GLU A 297 20.90 -6.92 85.98
N ALA A 298 21.67 -6.06 85.31
CA ALA A 298 22.55 -5.10 85.96
C ALA A 298 21.77 -4.15 86.88
N ARG A 299 20.59 -3.66 86.47
CA ARG A 299 19.71 -2.85 87.33
C ARG A 299 19.17 -3.64 88.52
N ARG A 300 18.83 -4.92 88.34
CA ARG A 300 18.39 -5.78 89.46
C ARG A 300 19.52 -5.98 90.47
N GLN A 301 20.72 -6.30 89.99
CA GLN A 301 21.91 -6.44 90.83
C GLN A 301 22.21 -5.14 91.58
N TRP A 302 22.16 -4.00 90.89
CA TRP A 302 22.32 -2.69 91.51
C TRP A 302 21.26 -2.39 92.56
N LEU A 303 19.98 -2.69 92.30
CA LEU A 303 18.90 -2.51 93.28
C LEU A 303 19.06 -3.43 94.49
N GLU A 304 19.48 -4.68 94.30
CA GLU A 304 19.78 -5.61 95.40
C GLU A 304 20.95 -5.11 96.23
N GLU A 305 21.99 -4.58 95.60
CA GLU A 305 23.15 -4.00 96.26
C GLU A 305 22.81 -2.71 97.01
N GLU A 306 22.00 -1.83 96.42
CA GLU A 306 21.45 -0.62 97.06
C GLU A 306 20.57 -0.99 98.26
N GLN A 307 19.74 -2.03 98.14
CA GLN A 307 18.95 -2.54 99.26
C GLN A 307 19.84 -3.13 100.36
N ARG A 308 20.90 -3.87 100.01
CA ARG A 308 21.90 -4.35 100.97
C ARG A 308 22.58 -3.17 101.66
N ARG A 309 22.97 -2.13 100.91
CA ARG A 309 23.58 -0.92 101.47
C ARG A 309 22.63 -0.21 102.43
N ARG A 310 21.37 0.01 102.05
CA ARG A 310 20.35 0.60 102.93
C ARG A 310 20.05 -0.24 104.15
N ARG A 311 20.01 -1.57 104.03
CA ARG A 311 19.87 -2.46 105.19
C ARG A 311 21.09 -2.34 106.10
N ALA A 312 22.31 -2.33 105.54
CA ALA A 312 23.53 -2.14 106.32
C ALA A 312 23.57 -0.75 107.00
N GLU A 313 23.14 0.31 106.32
CA GLU A 313 22.97 1.66 106.87
C GLU A 313 21.91 1.68 107.98
N ALA A 314 20.76 1.02 107.80
CA ALA A 314 19.73 0.91 108.83
C ALA A 314 20.20 0.10 110.05
N TYR A 315 20.92 -1.00 109.82
CA TYR A 315 21.58 -1.75 110.91
C TYR A 315 22.65 -0.89 111.61
N ALA A 316 23.38 -0.05 110.87
CA ALA A 316 24.36 0.87 111.44
C ALA A 316 23.68 2.03 112.20
N GLU A 317 22.52 2.52 111.74
CA GLU A 317 21.72 3.54 112.45
C GLU A 317 21.02 2.97 113.69
N ASP A 318 20.54 1.73 113.65
CA ASP A 318 20.00 1.03 114.82
C ASP A 318 21.13 0.69 115.80
N ALA A 319 22.30 0.26 115.33
CA ALA A 319 23.50 0.15 116.16
C ALA A 319 23.93 1.52 116.74
N ALA A 320 23.84 2.60 115.96
CA ALA A 320 24.13 3.96 116.44
C ALA A 320 23.04 4.52 117.38
N ARG A 321 21.81 4.01 117.33
CA ARG A 321 20.74 4.29 118.30
C ARG A 321 20.92 3.49 119.59
N GLU A 322 21.33 2.23 119.50
CA GLU A 322 21.73 1.43 120.66
C GLU A 322 22.99 2.01 121.32
N ASP A 323 23.93 2.57 120.55
CA ASP A 323 25.11 3.29 121.07
C ASP A 323 24.77 4.68 121.66
N ARG A 324 23.61 5.27 121.35
CA ARG A 324 23.20 6.59 121.89
C ARG A 324 22.65 6.52 123.32
N ASP A 325 22.20 5.36 123.77
CA ASP A 325 21.76 5.10 125.16
C ASP A 325 22.79 4.27 125.97
N GLY A 326 24.01 4.09 125.43
CA GLY A 326 25.09 3.30 126.01
C GLY A 326 26.43 4.02 126.05
N VAL A 327 26.50 5.22 126.63
CA VAL A 327 27.79 5.86 126.96
C VAL A 327 28.43 5.09 128.13
N SER A 328 29.33 4.16 127.85
CA SER A 328 30.37 3.74 128.81
C SER A 328 31.41 2.86 128.11
N ASP A 329 32.62 3.42 128.10
CA ASP A 329 33.91 2.74 128.05
C ASP A 329 34.51 2.27 126.72
N ARG A 330 35.82 2.58 126.65
CA ARG A 330 36.90 1.93 125.89
C ARG A 330 37.04 2.42 124.45
N ASP A 331 37.93 3.37 124.17
CA ASP A 331 39.39 3.30 124.38
C ASP A 331 39.98 1.92 124.05
N ALA A 332 40.92 1.95 123.10
CA ALA A 332 41.91 0.93 122.77
C ALA A 332 41.63 0.02 121.57
N ALA A 333 42.72 -0.08 120.80
CA ALA A 333 43.18 -1.20 120.01
C ALA A 333 42.68 -1.26 118.54
N GLU A 334 43.50 -0.93 117.54
CA GLU A 334 44.82 -1.49 117.17
C GLU A 334 44.68 -2.78 116.34
N THR A 335 45.20 -2.67 115.11
CA THR A 335 45.84 -3.73 114.31
C THR A 335 45.06 -4.89 113.70
N ALA A 336 45.64 -5.30 112.57
CA ALA A 336 45.47 -6.57 111.87
C ALA A 336 44.21 -6.62 110.98
N ALA A 337 44.24 -7.15 109.78
CA ALA A 337 45.17 -8.07 109.16
C ALA A 337 44.92 -7.98 107.64
N ARG A 338 45.96 -8.00 106.83
CA ARG A 338 46.40 -9.20 106.10
C ARG A 338 45.65 -9.45 104.80
N ASP A 339 46.50 -9.69 103.80
CA ASP A 339 46.41 -10.80 102.87
C ASP A 339 45.18 -10.80 101.96
N ALA A 340 45.40 -10.46 100.69
CA ALA A 340 45.50 -11.51 99.68
C ALA A 340 45.62 -10.88 98.30
N TYR A 341 46.83 -10.92 97.75
CA TYR A 341 46.95 -11.34 96.35
C TYR A 341 46.27 -12.70 96.20
N PRO A 342 45.63 -12.95 95.05
CA PRO A 342 46.23 -13.97 94.19
C PRO A 342 46.22 -13.49 92.74
N THR A 343 47.34 -13.47 92.00
CA THR A 343 47.98 -14.67 91.40
C THR A 343 47.00 -15.77 90.99
N GLY A 344 46.47 -15.66 89.78
CA GLY A 344 46.02 -16.79 88.97
C GLY A 344 46.59 -16.60 87.56
N ARG A 345 47.58 -17.36 87.09
CA ARG A 345 47.49 -18.81 86.74
C ARG A 345 46.45 -18.94 85.62
N ALA A 346 46.71 -19.47 84.44
CA ALA A 346 47.62 -20.47 83.91
C ALA A 346 47.63 -20.19 82.37
N GLU A 347 48.55 -20.59 81.50
CA GLU A 347 49.23 -21.86 81.30
C GLU A 347 50.31 -21.57 80.24
N ALA A 348 51.57 -21.88 80.56
CA ALA A 348 52.40 -22.61 79.60
C ALA A 348 51.86 -24.05 79.57
N PRO A 349 52.06 -24.82 78.48
CA PRO A 349 53.22 -25.70 78.47
C PRO A 349 53.89 -25.76 77.09
N MET A 350 55.22 -25.68 77.06
CA MET A 350 56.12 -26.84 77.10
C MET A 350 56.09 -27.65 75.82
N ALA A 351 57.29 -27.76 75.27
CA ALA A 351 58.05 -29.00 75.11
C ALA A 351 58.74 -28.88 73.76
N GLY A 352 60.05 -29.10 73.67
CA GLY A 352 60.89 -29.92 74.51
C GLY A 352 62.03 -30.32 73.60
N ASP A 353 63.25 -30.20 74.08
CA ASP A 353 64.11 -31.35 74.36
C ASP A 353 65.08 -31.56 73.18
N GLY A 354 66.35 -31.86 73.35
CA GLY A 354 67.16 -32.15 74.54
C GLY A 354 68.58 -31.59 74.31
N ALA A 355 69.35 -31.28 75.35
CA ALA A 355 70.07 -32.24 76.20
C ALA A 355 71.09 -33.04 75.38
N ALA A 356 72.33 -33.30 75.78
CA ALA A 356 73.21 -32.99 76.91
C ALA A 356 74.58 -33.53 76.43
N SER A 357 75.75 -32.99 76.78
CA SER A 357 76.56 -33.23 77.99
C SER A 357 77.98 -33.38 77.43
N GLY A 358 78.97 -32.62 77.88
CA GLY A 358 79.78 -33.03 79.02
C GLY A 358 81.03 -33.77 78.53
N GLY A 359 82.21 -33.20 78.77
CA GLY A 359 83.46 -33.87 78.46
C GLY A 359 84.68 -32.96 78.50
N THR A 360 85.21 -32.80 79.71
CA THR A 360 86.55 -32.29 80.02
C THR A 360 87.66 -32.98 79.21
N ASP A 361 88.58 -32.24 78.59
CA ASP A 361 90.03 -32.31 78.92
C ASP A 361 90.94 -31.50 77.99
N SER A 362 92.13 -31.20 78.51
CA SER A 362 93.35 -30.68 77.85
C SER A 362 93.37 -29.18 77.50
N SER A 363 94.26 -28.47 78.21
CA SER A 363 94.34 -27.01 78.32
C SER A 363 95.60 -26.40 77.69
N TRP A 364 96.27 -27.06 76.73
CA TRP A 364 97.52 -26.50 76.19
C TRP A 364 97.68 -26.50 74.66
N ASN A 365 96.69 -26.96 73.89
CA ASN A 365 96.70 -26.88 72.41
C ASN A 365 95.58 -25.99 71.80
N ARG A 366 94.79 -25.29 72.64
CA ARG A 366 93.63 -24.48 72.23
C ARG A 366 93.97 -23.06 71.74
N GLN A 367 95.03 -22.43 72.24
CA GLN A 367 95.34 -21.02 71.92
C GLN A 367 95.81 -20.75 70.48
N ALA A 368 96.16 -21.76 69.69
CA ALA A 368 96.48 -21.62 68.27
C ALA A 368 95.26 -21.91 67.38
N ALA A 369 94.45 -22.91 67.74
CA ALA A 369 93.20 -23.24 67.04
C ALA A 369 92.08 -22.22 67.32
N ASP A 370 91.99 -21.65 68.53
CA ASP A 370 90.98 -20.64 68.89
C ASP A 370 91.24 -19.30 68.19
N ARG A 371 92.51 -18.95 67.92
CA ARG A 371 92.85 -17.75 67.13
C ARG A 371 92.49 -17.90 65.66
N GLN A 372 92.71 -19.09 65.11
CA GLN A 372 92.34 -19.39 63.74
C GLN A 372 90.81 -19.53 63.60
N ALA A 373 90.13 -20.10 64.59
CA ALA A 373 88.68 -20.10 64.68
C ALA A 373 88.09 -18.70 64.91
N GLU A 374 88.74 -17.80 65.66
CA GLU A 374 88.32 -16.40 65.78
C GLU A 374 88.48 -15.62 64.47
N GLU A 375 89.57 -15.83 63.74
CA GLU A 375 89.77 -15.21 62.42
C GLU A 375 88.78 -15.77 61.40
N ASP A 376 88.54 -17.07 61.39
CA ASP A 376 87.52 -17.71 60.55
C ASP A 376 86.11 -17.25 60.95
N MET A 377 85.81 -17.06 62.24
CA MET A 377 84.53 -16.48 62.68
C MET A 377 84.39 -15.00 62.31
N ARG A 378 85.48 -14.22 62.31
CA ARG A 378 85.45 -12.82 61.85
C ARG A 378 85.25 -12.75 60.33
N GLN A 379 85.92 -13.59 59.56
CA GLN A 379 85.73 -13.68 58.12
C GLN A 379 84.33 -14.20 57.78
N ALA A 380 83.81 -15.18 58.52
CA ALA A 380 82.44 -15.65 58.37
C ALA A 380 81.42 -14.56 58.75
N ALA A 381 81.67 -13.79 59.81
CA ALA A 381 80.80 -12.69 60.21
C ALA A 381 80.83 -11.52 59.21
N GLU A 382 81.98 -11.18 58.64
CA GLU A 382 82.07 -10.17 57.58
C GLU A 382 81.41 -10.64 56.27
N ALA A 383 81.59 -11.91 55.90
CA ALA A 383 80.90 -12.51 54.75
C ALA A 383 79.38 -12.56 54.96
N GLU A 384 78.91 -12.86 56.18
CA GLU A 384 77.49 -12.85 56.53
C GLU A 384 76.91 -11.43 56.52
N ARG A 385 77.67 -10.42 56.95
CA ARG A 385 77.25 -9.01 56.86
C ARG A 385 77.14 -8.51 55.43
N LEU A 386 78.11 -8.83 54.58
CA LEU A 386 78.04 -8.49 53.15
C LEU A 386 76.87 -9.22 52.46
N ALA A 387 76.68 -10.51 52.76
CA ALA A 387 75.53 -11.27 52.24
C ALA A 387 74.18 -10.72 52.76
N ALA A 388 74.13 -10.22 54.00
CA ALA A 388 72.93 -9.59 54.56
C ALA A 388 72.65 -8.22 53.92
N GLU A 389 73.68 -7.43 53.62
CA GLU A 389 73.54 -6.15 52.91
C GLU A 389 73.12 -6.35 51.44
N GLU A 390 73.69 -7.33 50.74
CA GLU A 390 73.25 -7.71 49.39
C GLU A 390 71.80 -8.20 49.37
N ARG A 391 71.38 -8.98 50.37
CA ARG A 391 69.97 -9.39 50.50
C ARG A 391 69.04 -8.20 50.73
N ARG A 392 69.44 -7.23 51.55
CA ARG A 392 68.66 -6.00 51.78
C ARG A 392 68.59 -5.12 50.53
N GLN A 393 69.67 -5.01 49.77
CA GLN A 393 69.67 -4.28 48.50
C GLN A 393 68.78 -5.00 47.47
N ALA A 394 68.89 -6.31 47.35
CA ALA A 394 68.04 -7.10 46.46
C ALA A 394 66.55 -7.05 46.85
N GLU A 395 66.23 -7.05 48.15
CA GLU A 395 64.85 -6.87 48.64
C GLU A 395 64.33 -5.46 48.37
N ALA A 396 65.15 -4.42 48.57
CA ALA A 396 64.79 -3.03 48.25
C ALA A 396 64.56 -2.83 46.75
N GLU A 397 65.38 -3.43 45.89
CA GLU A 397 65.19 -3.40 44.43
C GLU A 397 63.92 -4.15 44.01
N ARG A 398 63.61 -5.29 44.62
CA ARG A 398 62.36 -6.01 44.38
C ARG A 398 61.14 -5.20 44.77
N GLN A 399 61.16 -4.56 45.94
CA GLN A 399 60.08 -3.68 46.40
C GLN A 399 59.91 -2.48 45.47
N ALA A 400 61.01 -1.84 45.04
CA ALA A 400 60.94 -0.73 44.10
C ALA A 400 60.39 -1.15 42.72
N ALA A 401 60.74 -2.34 42.24
CA ALA A 401 60.21 -2.89 41.00
C ALA A 401 58.72 -3.25 41.10
N GLU A 402 58.28 -3.76 42.24
CA GLU A 402 56.87 -4.06 42.52
C GLU A 402 56.02 -2.79 42.60
N ASP A 403 56.51 -1.77 43.31
CA ASP A 403 55.88 -0.44 43.39
C ASP A 403 55.76 0.23 42.01
N GLN A 404 56.78 0.10 41.15
CA GLN A 404 56.71 0.61 39.77
C GLN A 404 55.64 -0.10 38.95
N ARG A 405 55.50 -1.43 39.09
CA ARG A 405 54.45 -2.21 38.40
C ARG A 405 53.05 -1.81 38.88
N LEU A 406 52.87 -1.61 40.19
CA LEU A 406 51.59 -1.14 40.74
C LEU A 406 51.21 0.25 40.23
N ARG A 407 52.17 1.17 40.12
CA ARG A 407 51.93 2.50 39.55
C ARG A 407 51.55 2.43 38.07
N GLN A 408 52.24 1.61 37.29
CA GLN A 408 51.91 1.40 35.87
C GLN A 408 50.52 0.79 35.70
N ALA A 409 50.17 -0.22 36.51
CA ALA A 409 48.84 -0.83 36.48
C ALA A 409 47.74 0.19 36.84
N ALA A 410 47.96 1.03 37.86
CA ALA A 410 47.01 2.08 38.25
C ALA A 410 46.85 3.17 37.17
N GLU A 411 47.91 3.51 36.44
CA GLU A 411 47.85 4.45 35.32
C GLU A 411 47.10 3.87 34.10
N GLU A 412 47.32 2.60 33.78
CA GLU A 412 46.59 1.90 32.72
C GLU A 412 45.10 1.79 33.05
N GLU A 413 44.75 1.45 34.29
CA GLU A 413 43.36 1.39 34.75
C GLU A 413 42.68 2.76 34.63
N ARG A 414 43.37 3.85 35.02
CA ARG A 414 42.86 5.22 34.83
C ARG A 414 42.65 5.56 33.36
N ARG A 415 43.55 5.14 32.47
CA ARG A 415 43.41 5.38 31.02
C ARG A 415 42.20 4.64 30.45
N LEU A 416 42.03 3.37 30.81
CA LEU A 416 40.86 2.57 30.41
C LEU A 416 39.56 3.16 30.94
N ALA A 417 39.54 3.61 32.19
CA ALA A 417 38.37 4.28 32.78
C ALA A 417 38.01 5.59 32.06
N GLN A 418 39.01 6.37 31.60
CA GLN A 418 38.77 7.58 30.81
C GLN A 418 38.24 7.26 29.40
N GLU A 419 38.79 6.24 28.73
CA GLU A 419 38.30 5.80 27.42
C GLU A 419 36.86 5.29 27.49
N ASP A 420 36.52 4.50 28.52
CA ASP A 420 35.16 4.02 28.75
C ASP A 420 34.19 5.14 29.09
N ALA A 421 34.62 6.15 29.86
CA ALA A 421 33.82 7.34 30.13
C ALA A 421 33.52 8.12 28.84
N LEU A 422 34.51 8.28 27.95
CA LEU A 422 34.34 8.93 26.66
C LEU A 422 33.40 8.14 25.73
N ARG A 423 33.52 6.81 25.68
CA ARG A 423 32.61 5.95 24.92
C ARG A 423 31.17 6.06 25.42
N ARG A 424 30.96 6.04 26.74
CA ARG A 424 29.62 6.23 27.33
C ARG A 424 29.06 7.63 27.04
N ALA A 425 29.89 8.66 27.04
CA ALA A 425 29.47 10.01 26.66
C ALA A 425 29.05 10.09 25.18
N GLN A 426 29.82 9.48 24.27
CA GLN A 426 29.48 9.41 22.84
C GLN A 426 28.19 8.61 22.59
N GLN A 427 28.00 7.48 23.29
CA GLN A 427 26.76 6.70 23.20
C GLN A 427 25.54 7.52 23.65
N ARG A 428 25.65 8.26 24.77
CA ARG A 428 24.56 9.15 25.23
C ARG A 428 24.24 10.26 24.24
N GLN A 429 25.25 10.81 23.56
CA GLN A 429 25.04 11.80 22.50
C GLN A 429 24.32 11.19 21.30
N ALA A 430 24.75 10.01 20.83
CA ALA A 430 24.10 9.30 19.73
C ALA A 430 22.65 8.92 20.06
N GLU A 431 22.37 8.45 21.27
CA GLU A 431 21.01 8.15 21.73
C GLU A 431 20.13 9.42 21.83
N ALA A 432 20.72 10.55 22.26
CA ALA A 432 20.00 11.82 22.31
C ALA A 432 19.66 12.35 20.91
N GLU A 433 20.56 12.17 19.93
CA GLU A 433 20.31 12.51 18.52
C GLU A 433 19.24 11.60 17.89
N ASP A 434 19.30 10.30 18.12
CA ASP A 434 18.28 9.36 17.63
C ASP A 434 16.90 9.68 18.21
N ARG A 435 16.82 10.01 19.51
CA ARG A 435 15.57 10.49 20.13
C ARG A 435 15.05 11.79 19.50
N ARG A 436 15.94 12.73 19.14
CA ARG A 436 15.55 13.97 18.46
C ARG A 436 15.03 13.71 17.05
N LEU A 437 15.69 12.84 16.29
CA LEU A 437 15.26 12.47 14.94
C LEU A 437 13.88 11.79 14.96
N ARG A 438 13.66 10.83 15.87
CA ARG A 438 12.33 10.20 16.02
C ARG A 438 11.25 11.20 16.41
N ALA A 439 11.54 12.12 17.32
CA ALA A 439 10.59 13.18 17.70
C ALA A 439 10.29 14.14 16.54
N GLU A 440 11.25 14.40 15.65
CA GLU A 440 11.03 15.20 14.43
C GLU A 440 10.19 14.43 13.39
N GLU A 441 10.45 13.14 13.19
CA GLU A 441 9.63 12.28 12.32
C GLU A 441 8.18 12.19 12.81
N ASP A 442 7.97 12.02 14.12
CA ASP A 442 6.63 11.99 14.72
C ASP A 442 5.90 13.32 14.55
N ARG A 443 6.60 14.46 14.65
CA ARG A 443 6.04 15.79 14.34
C ARG A 443 5.61 15.90 12.89
N ARG A 444 6.45 15.45 11.94
CA ARG A 444 6.12 15.48 10.51
C ARG A 444 4.91 14.60 10.19
N ARG A 445 4.79 13.43 10.82
CA ARG A 445 3.60 12.56 10.67
C ARG A 445 2.35 13.25 11.21
N ALA A 446 2.43 13.84 12.40
CA ALA A 446 1.29 14.57 12.98
C ALA A 446 0.87 15.78 12.14
N GLU A 447 1.80 16.47 11.47
CA GLU A 447 1.49 17.55 10.53
C GLU A 447 0.82 17.01 9.25
N GLN A 448 1.33 15.92 8.68
CA GLN A 448 0.70 15.25 7.52
C GLN A 448 -0.71 14.76 7.82
N ASP A 449 -0.95 14.20 9.00
CA ASP A 449 -2.27 13.75 9.43
C ASP A 449 -3.25 14.93 9.57
N ARG A 450 -2.79 16.07 10.12
CA ARG A 450 -3.60 17.30 10.20
C ARG A 450 -3.92 17.87 8.82
N GLU A 451 -2.97 17.87 7.89
CA GLU A 451 -3.19 18.30 6.51
C GLU A 451 -4.21 17.40 5.79
N ALA A 452 -4.08 16.08 5.96
CA ALA A 452 -5.02 15.10 5.41
C ALA A 452 -6.43 15.28 5.99
N GLU A 453 -6.57 15.52 7.30
CA GLU A 453 -7.85 15.82 7.94
C GLU A 453 -8.46 17.13 7.41
N GLN A 454 -7.65 18.19 7.23
CA GLN A 454 -8.12 19.44 6.65
C GLN A 454 -8.57 19.27 5.19
N GLU A 455 -7.85 18.49 4.40
CA GLU A 455 -8.24 18.20 3.02
C GLU A 455 -9.56 17.40 2.97
N GLN A 456 -9.72 16.40 3.82
CA GLN A 456 -10.98 15.64 3.94
C GLN A 456 -12.15 16.55 4.31
N ARG A 457 -11.97 17.46 5.28
CA ARG A 457 -12.99 18.45 5.63
C ARG A 457 -13.36 19.34 4.46
N ARG A 458 -12.38 19.85 3.70
CA ARG A 458 -12.63 20.66 2.50
C ARG A 458 -13.39 19.88 1.42
N ARG A 459 -13.10 18.59 1.24
CA ARG A 459 -13.82 17.72 0.30
C ARG A 459 -15.29 17.54 0.72
N LEU A 460 -15.54 17.29 2.00
CA LEU A 460 -16.90 17.18 2.54
C LEU A 460 -17.67 18.50 2.41
N GLU A 461 -17.06 19.64 2.75
CA GLU A 461 -17.67 20.96 2.56
C GLU A 461 -18.02 21.24 1.09
N MET A 462 -17.14 20.84 0.17
CA MET A 462 -17.38 20.99 -1.27
C MET A 462 -18.51 20.07 -1.77
N GLU A 463 -18.59 18.83 -1.28
CA GLU A 463 -19.67 17.90 -1.60
C GLU A 463 -21.02 18.39 -1.04
N GLU A 464 -21.05 18.90 0.19
CA GLU A 464 -22.25 19.50 0.79
C GLU A 464 -22.71 20.74 0.00
N ALA A 465 -21.78 21.61 -0.39
CA ALA A 465 -22.08 22.77 -1.24
C ALA A 465 -22.61 22.36 -2.62
N TYR A 466 -22.04 21.33 -3.23
CA TYR A 466 -22.50 20.79 -4.50
C TYR A 466 -23.93 20.23 -4.40
N GLN A 467 -24.21 19.43 -3.37
CA GLN A 467 -25.56 18.89 -3.14
C GLN A 467 -26.58 20.00 -2.85
N ALA A 468 -26.19 21.06 -2.14
CA ALA A 468 -27.05 22.22 -1.91
C ALA A 468 -27.38 22.94 -3.22
N ALA A 469 -26.38 23.18 -4.08
CA ALA A 469 -26.57 23.80 -5.38
C ALA A 469 -27.44 22.94 -6.32
N GLU A 470 -27.28 21.62 -6.29
CA GLU A 470 -28.10 20.70 -7.08
C GLU A 470 -29.57 20.71 -6.62
N LYS A 471 -29.82 20.72 -5.31
CA LYS A 471 -31.18 20.86 -4.76
C LYS A 471 -31.83 22.19 -5.16
N GLU A 472 -31.07 23.28 -5.16
CA GLU A 472 -31.56 24.58 -5.61
C GLU A 472 -31.89 24.57 -7.11
N ARG A 473 -31.02 23.98 -7.95
CA ARG A 473 -31.26 23.81 -9.39
C ARG A 473 -32.53 23.01 -9.66
N LEU A 474 -32.71 21.88 -8.98
CA LEU A 474 -33.92 21.05 -9.09
C LEU A 474 -35.17 21.82 -8.64
N ALA A 475 -35.08 22.60 -7.56
CA ALA A 475 -36.19 23.44 -7.10
C ALA A 475 -36.53 24.54 -8.11
N GLU A 476 -35.54 25.14 -8.77
CA GLU A 476 -35.76 26.13 -9.82
C GLU A 476 -36.38 25.51 -11.08
N GLU A 477 -35.91 24.33 -11.49
CA GLU A 477 -36.52 23.55 -12.58
C GLU A 477 -37.98 23.20 -12.30
N GLN A 478 -38.30 22.78 -11.07
CA GLN A 478 -39.70 22.55 -10.65
C GLN A 478 -40.55 23.82 -10.70
N ARG A 479 -40.02 24.96 -10.23
CA ARG A 479 -40.71 26.26 -10.35
C ARG A 479 -40.91 26.67 -11.82
N ARG A 480 -39.94 26.37 -12.69
CA ARG A 480 -40.05 26.63 -14.13
C ARG A 480 -41.11 25.74 -14.78
N ALA A 481 -41.14 24.45 -14.44
CA ALA A 481 -42.15 23.50 -14.90
C ALA A 481 -43.56 23.92 -14.44
N ALA A 482 -43.71 24.35 -13.18
CA ALA A 482 -44.98 24.86 -12.65
C ALA A 482 -45.46 26.11 -13.40
N ARG A 483 -44.57 27.06 -13.68
CA ARG A 483 -44.89 28.25 -14.50
C ARG A 483 -45.34 27.88 -15.93
N TRP A 484 -44.70 26.89 -16.54
CA TRP A 484 -45.12 26.38 -17.86
C TRP A 484 -46.48 25.69 -17.83
N ALA A 485 -46.76 24.90 -16.79
CA ALA A 485 -48.06 24.25 -16.62
C ALA A 485 -49.19 25.28 -16.44
N GLU A 486 -48.95 26.31 -15.62
CA GLU A 486 -49.91 27.41 -15.43
C GLU A 486 -50.14 28.18 -16.75
N ALA A 487 -49.08 28.49 -17.50
CA ALA A 487 -49.19 29.14 -18.81
C ALA A 487 -49.98 28.30 -19.82
N ARG A 488 -49.78 26.97 -19.83
CA ARG A 488 -50.55 26.05 -20.68
C ARG A 488 -52.05 26.06 -20.32
N SER A 489 -52.38 25.99 -19.04
CA SER A 489 -53.77 26.04 -18.57
C SER A 489 -54.45 27.39 -18.92
N ARG A 490 -53.70 28.51 -18.88
CA ARG A 490 -54.21 29.81 -19.35
C ARG A 490 -54.49 29.85 -20.86
N MET A 491 -53.67 29.18 -21.67
CA MET A 491 -53.92 29.08 -23.11
C MET A 491 -55.12 28.19 -23.44
N GLU A 492 -55.27 27.05 -22.75
CA GLU A 492 -56.44 26.17 -22.91
C GLU A 492 -57.74 26.90 -22.55
N THR A 493 -57.76 27.63 -21.42
CA THR A 493 -58.94 28.42 -21.03
C THR A 493 -59.26 29.59 -21.98
N GLN A 494 -58.27 30.15 -22.67
CA GLN A 494 -58.51 31.12 -23.74
C GLN A 494 -59.09 30.46 -25.00
N GLN A 495 -58.59 29.29 -25.40
CA GLN A 495 -59.13 28.55 -26.54
C GLN A 495 -60.58 28.11 -26.31
N ASP A 496 -60.90 27.59 -25.13
CA ASP A 496 -62.27 27.19 -24.78
C ASP A 496 -63.24 28.40 -24.77
N GLY A 497 -62.74 29.59 -24.41
CA GLY A 497 -63.50 30.84 -24.47
C GLY A 497 -63.74 31.36 -25.89
N GLU A 498 -62.81 31.15 -26.83
CA GLU A 498 -62.98 31.51 -28.24
C GLU A 498 -63.85 30.52 -29.02
N GLN A 499 -63.85 29.24 -28.64
CA GLN A 499 -64.65 28.20 -29.31
C GLN A 499 -66.13 28.20 -28.89
N GLY A 500 -66.46 28.71 -27.71
CA GLY A 500 -67.85 28.86 -27.24
C GLY A 500 -68.60 30.08 -27.78
N GLY A 501 -67.97 30.94 -28.58
CA GLY A 501 -68.54 32.21 -29.06
C GLY A 501 -69.04 32.24 -30.51
N ASN A 502 -68.96 31.12 -31.25
CA ASN A 502 -69.21 31.08 -32.70
C ASN A 502 -70.34 30.13 -33.15
N ASP A 503 -71.27 29.78 -32.27
CA ASP A 503 -72.44 28.94 -32.59
C ASP A 503 -73.76 29.75 -32.65
N GLU A 504 -73.77 30.87 -33.37
CA GLU A 504 -75.04 31.49 -33.79
C GLU A 504 -74.94 32.01 -35.24
N SER A 505 -75.90 31.57 -36.07
CA SER A 505 -76.07 31.86 -37.50
C SER A 505 -75.14 31.05 -38.44
N THR A 506 -75.63 30.14 -39.28
CA THR A 506 -76.56 30.46 -40.37
C THR A 506 -77.13 29.17 -40.96
N ALA A 507 -78.47 29.07 -41.00
CA ALA A 507 -79.22 28.10 -41.79
C ALA A 507 -79.29 28.54 -43.27
N GLY A 508 -79.22 27.60 -44.22
CA GLY A 508 -79.55 27.87 -45.62
C GLY A 508 -79.15 26.75 -46.59
N PRO A 509 -79.86 26.55 -47.71
CA PRO A 509 -80.37 25.22 -48.06
C PRO A 509 -79.74 24.55 -49.29
N SER A 510 -79.99 23.25 -49.34
CA SER A 510 -79.93 22.28 -50.45
C SER A 510 -80.05 22.86 -51.87
N LEU A 511 -79.14 22.44 -52.76
CA LEU A 511 -79.36 22.38 -54.21
C LEU A 511 -78.72 21.12 -54.79
N ALA A 512 -79.60 20.26 -55.30
CA ALA A 512 -79.33 19.02 -55.98
C ALA A 512 -78.79 19.22 -57.41
N LEU A 513 -77.94 18.30 -57.88
CA LEU A 513 -77.72 18.03 -59.30
C LEU A 513 -77.63 16.50 -59.54
N PRO A 514 -78.11 15.99 -60.69
CA PRO A 514 -78.44 14.57 -60.89
C PRO A 514 -77.39 13.87 -61.80
N PRO A 515 -77.61 12.63 -62.30
CA PRO A 515 -76.67 11.52 -62.14
C PRO A 515 -75.80 11.28 -63.39
N ARG A 516 -74.65 10.63 -63.21
CA ARG A 516 -73.89 10.03 -64.31
C ARG A 516 -73.71 8.54 -64.06
N SER A 517 -74.29 7.78 -64.98
CA SER A 517 -74.36 6.33 -65.07
C SER A 517 -73.05 5.71 -65.60
N ASP A 518 -72.82 4.46 -65.18
CA ASP A 518 -72.12 3.37 -65.88
C ASP A 518 -70.61 3.57 -66.13
N THR A 519 -69.67 2.74 -65.69
CA THR A 519 -69.51 1.28 -65.51
C THR A 519 -68.17 1.14 -64.75
N THR A 520 -67.90 0.25 -63.80
CA THR A 520 -67.72 -1.21 -63.87
C THR A 520 -67.45 -1.70 -62.45
N LEU A 521 -68.07 -2.82 -62.06
CA LEU A 521 -67.78 -3.71 -60.93
C LEU A 521 -66.45 -3.48 -60.15
N ALA A 522 -66.55 -2.88 -58.97
CA ALA A 522 -65.66 -3.17 -57.85
C ALA A 522 -66.53 -3.18 -56.59
N ARG A 523 -66.75 -4.38 -56.04
CA ARG A 523 -67.32 -4.54 -54.70
C ARG A 523 -66.34 -3.89 -53.73
N GLU A 524 -66.65 -2.70 -53.22
CA GLU A 524 -65.94 -2.12 -52.09
C GLU A 524 -66.14 -3.04 -50.89
N VAL A 525 -65.20 -3.96 -50.72
CA VAL A 525 -65.06 -4.72 -49.47
C VAL A 525 -64.75 -3.68 -48.40
N SER A 526 -65.66 -3.51 -47.46
CA SER A 526 -65.46 -2.56 -46.37
C SER A 526 -64.13 -2.86 -45.67
N ALA A 527 -63.41 -1.84 -45.19
CA ALA A 527 -62.16 -2.04 -44.46
C ALA A 527 -62.34 -3.00 -43.27
N ASP A 528 -63.56 -3.10 -42.74
CA ASP A 528 -63.95 -4.04 -41.69
C ASP A 528 -64.14 -5.47 -42.21
N GLU A 529 -64.69 -5.70 -43.42
CA GLU A 529 -64.72 -7.03 -44.06
C GLU A 529 -63.29 -7.49 -44.42
N VAL A 530 -62.42 -6.61 -44.95
CA VAL A 530 -61.01 -6.94 -45.21
C VAL A 530 -60.28 -7.27 -43.91
N ALA A 531 -60.52 -6.52 -42.85
CA ALA A 531 -59.93 -6.79 -41.53
C ALA A 531 -60.46 -8.09 -40.90
N GLU A 532 -61.74 -8.42 -41.10
CA GLU A 532 -62.33 -9.67 -40.61
C GLU A 532 -61.83 -10.89 -41.39
N GLU A 533 -61.62 -10.75 -42.70
CA GLU A 533 -61.09 -11.80 -43.55
C GLU A 533 -59.58 -12.02 -43.35
N LEU A 534 -58.82 -10.96 -43.04
CA LEU A 534 -57.42 -11.06 -42.59
C LEU A 534 -57.32 -11.71 -41.20
N ARG A 535 -58.26 -11.45 -40.28
CA ARG A 535 -58.32 -12.13 -38.96
C ARG A 535 -58.62 -13.63 -39.05
N LYS A 536 -59.22 -14.11 -40.14
CA LYS A 536 -59.44 -15.55 -40.39
C LYS A 536 -58.18 -16.26 -40.89
N ARG A 537 -57.16 -15.53 -41.38
CA ARG A 537 -55.91 -16.13 -41.83
C ARG A 537 -55.04 -16.48 -40.64
N ARG A 538 -54.98 -17.78 -40.36
CA ARG A 538 -54.21 -18.34 -39.24
C ARG A 538 -52.73 -18.54 -39.56
N PHE A 539 -52.31 -18.31 -40.80
CA PHE A 539 -50.93 -18.40 -41.23
C PHE A 539 -50.38 -17.01 -41.49
N TYR A 540 -49.16 -16.76 -41.03
CA TYR A 540 -48.39 -15.58 -41.40
C TYR A 540 -47.05 -15.98 -42.01
N LEU A 541 -46.60 -15.14 -42.93
CA LEU A 541 -45.25 -15.14 -43.45
C LEU A 541 -44.64 -13.79 -43.10
N ALA A 542 -43.58 -13.79 -42.30
CA ALA A 542 -42.81 -12.60 -41.98
C ALA A 542 -41.43 -12.74 -42.61
N GLY A 543 -41.05 -11.76 -43.42
CA GLY A 543 -39.73 -11.70 -44.05
C GLY A 543 -39.08 -10.37 -43.69
N GLY A 544 -37.81 -10.43 -43.31
CA GLY A 544 -37.00 -9.24 -43.03
C GLY A 544 -35.66 -9.36 -43.74
N PHE A 545 -35.25 -8.28 -44.40
CA PHE A 545 -33.90 -8.16 -44.93
C PHE A 545 -33.14 -7.17 -44.03
N GLY A 546 -32.13 -7.67 -43.33
CA GLY A 546 -31.26 -6.83 -42.49
C GLY A 546 -30.14 -6.20 -43.32
N GLY A 547 -29.51 -5.17 -42.76
CA GLY A 547 -28.54 -4.29 -43.41
C GLY A 547 -27.60 -4.97 -44.40
N VAL A 548 -27.42 -4.33 -45.55
CA VAL A 548 -26.48 -4.72 -46.58
C VAL A 548 -25.07 -4.36 -46.12
N SER A 549 -24.21 -5.36 -45.90
CA SER A 549 -22.79 -5.13 -45.60
C SER A 549 -21.94 -5.46 -46.83
N VAL A 550 -21.01 -4.58 -47.18
CA VAL A 550 -20.00 -4.86 -48.22
C VAL A 550 -18.89 -5.67 -47.58
N THR A 551 -18.88 -6.98 -47.83
CA THR A 551 -17.99 -7.92 -47.11
C THR A 551 -16.66 -8.22 -47.80
N ARG A 552 -16.48 -7.83 -49.07
CA ARG A 552 -15.18 -7.98 -49.76
C ARG A 552 -15.07 -7.06 -50.97
N LEU A 553 -13.97 -6.32 -51.05
CA LEU A 553 -13.43 -5.82 -52.32
C LEU A 553 -12.48 -6.91 -52.84
N ALA A 554 -12.75 -7.47 -54.01
CA ALA A 554 -11.81 -8.38 -54.65
C ALA A 554 -10.50 -7.64 -54.98
N ALA A 555 -9.39 -8.37 -55.08
CA ALA A 555 -8.11 -7.81 -55.54
C ALA A 555 -8.25 -7.42 -57.02
N GLY A 556 -8.71 -6.19 -57.25
CA GLY A 556 -9.22 -5.70 -58.52
C GLY A 556 -10.49 -4.90 -58.23
N ALA A 557 -10.37 -3.57 -58.17
CA ALA A 557 -11.30 -2.63 -57.55
C ALA A 557 -12.71 -2.53 -58.19
N ASP A 558 -13.12 -3.47 -59.04
CA ASP A 558 -14.28 -3.32 -59.91
C ASP A 558 -15.50 -4.18 -59.51
N LEU A 559 -15.38 -5.06 -58.51
CA LEU A 559 -16.51 -5.88 -58.03
C LEU A 559 -16.59 -5.90 -56.49
N ALA A 560 -17.59 -5.20 -55.96
CA ALA A 560 -18.01 -5.29 -54.58
C ALA A 560 -19.08 -6.40 -54.44
N GLU A 561 -18.81 -7.41 -53.61
CA GLU A 561 -19.85 -8.37 -53.26
C GLU A 561 -20.75 -7.78 -52.17
N VAL A 562 -21.93 -7.37 -52.60
CA VAL A 562 -23.03 -6.92 -51.75
C VAL A 562 -23.66 -8.16 -51.10
N ARG A 563 -23.53 -8.34 -49.78
CA ARG A 563 -24.13 -9.48 -49.07
C ARG A 563 -25.10 -9.00 -48.00
N GLY A 564 -26.33 -9.51 -48.06
CA GLY A 564 -27.38 -9.22 -47.09
C GLY A 564 -27.55 -10.29 -46.02
N THR A 565 -28.24 -9.92 -44.96
CA THR A 565 -28.83 -10.85 -43.99
C THR A 565 -30.32 -11.01 -44.32
N ALA A 566 -30.78 -12.26 -44.40
CA ALA A 566 -32.18 -12.56 -44.66
C ALA A 566 -32.72 -13.39 -43.50
N HIS A 567 -33.89 -12.96 -43.03
CA HIS A 567 -34.72 -13.66 -42.06
C HIS A 567 -36.05 -13.98 -42.72
N GLY A 568 -36.48 -15.24 -42.62
CA GLY A 568 -37.79 -15.69 -43.04
C GLY A 568 -38.44 -16.50 -41.93
N GLU A 569 -39.67 -16.15 -41.58
CA GLU A 569 -40.47 -16.83 -40.57
C GLU A 569 -41.82 -17.22 -41.18
N PHE A 570 -42.17 -18.49 -41.02
CA PHE A 570 -43.49 -19.00 -41.35
C PHE A 570 -44.13 -19.52 -40.08
N GLY A 571 -45.31 -18.98 -39.74
CA GLY A 571 -45.97 -19.32 -38.48
C GLY A 571 -47.48 -19.47 -38.60
N TYR A 572 -48.03 -20.20 -37.65
CA TYR A 572 -49.45 -20.40 -37.45
C TYR A 572 -49.87 -19.85 -36.09
N ILE A 573 -50.97 -19.09 -36.05
CA ILE A 573 -51.53 -18.55 -34.80
C ILE A 573 -52.71 -19.42 -34.38
N VAL A 574 -52.56 -20.10 -33.23
CA VAL A 574 -53.64 -20.81 -32.57
C VAL A 574 -54.40 -19.81 -31.70
N PRO A 575 -55.65 -19.46 -32.01
CA PRO A 575 -56.42 -18.52 -31.18
C PRO A 575 -56.69 -19.16 -29.81
N LEU A 576 -56.36 -18.47 -28.74
CA LEU A 576 -56.63 -18.93 -27.38
C LEU A 576 -57.90 -18.28 -26.85
N THR A 577 -57.94 -16.95 -26.75
CA THR A 577 -59.07 -16.19 -26.19
C THR A 577 -59.13 -14.77 -26.77
N ARG A 578 -60.26 -14.06 -26.60
CA ARG A 578 -60.36 -12.63 -26.92
C ARG A 578 -60.13 -11.80 -25.66
N THR A 579 -59.26 -10.79 -25.74
CA THR A 579 -59.03 -9.82 -24.66
C THR A 579 -59.53 -8.44 -25.07
N PRO A 580 -59.74 -7.49 -24.13
CA PRO A 580 -60.12 -6.11 -24.44
C PRO A 580 -59.12 -5.38 -25.36
N LEU A 581 -57.87 -5.83 -25.39
CA LEU A 581 -56.79 -5.25 -26.19
C LEU A 581 -56.63 -5.91 -27.57
N GLY A 582 -57.35 -7.01 -27.84
CA GLY A 582 -57.25 -7.77 -29.09
C GLY A 582 -57.33 -9.29 -28.89
N PRO A 583 -57.36 -10.08 -29.97
CA PRO A 583 -57.30 -11.53 -29.89
C PRO A 583 -55.93 -11.97 -29.34
N LEU A 584 -55.94 -12.84 -28.33
CA LEU A 584 -54.76 -13.51 -27.79
C LEU A 584 -54.60 -14.86 -28.48
N GLY A 585 -53.47 -15.08 -29.13
CA GLY A 585 -53.13 -16.34 -29.79
C GLY A 585 -51.80 -16.91 -29.32
N LEU A 586 -51.61 -18.21 -29.51
CA LEU A 586 -50.31 -18.87 -29.40
C LEU A 586 -49.71 -18.98 -30.80
N ALA A 587 -48.62 -18.26 -31.06
CA ALA A 587 -47.90 -18.38 -32.32
C ALA A 587 -46.98 -19.61 -32.27
N VAL A 588 -47.08 -20.48 -33.27
CA VAL A 588 -46.16 -21.60 -33.52
C VAL A 588 -45.49 -21.33 -34.85
N ALA A 589 -44.19 -21.10 -34.84
CA ALA A 589 -43.45 -20.68 -36.03
C ALA A 589 -42.12 -21.39 -36.20
N ILE A 590 -41.70 -21.51 -37.46
CA ILE A 590 -40.35 -21.91 -37.84
C ILE A 590 -39.72 -20.70 -38.52
N SER A 591 -38.59 -20.26 -37.98
CA SER A 591 -37.78 -19.19 -38.54
C SER A 591 -36.46 -19.71 -39.05
N TYR A 592 -36.02 -19.17 -40.18
CA TYR A 592 -34.71 -19.33 -40.74
C TYR A 592 -33.98 -17.99 -40.68
N ALA A 593 -32.77 -17.99 -40.12
CA ALA A 593 -31.89 -16.83 -40.11
C ALA A 593 -30.50 -17.24 -40.60
N ASN A 594 -29.97 -16.47 -41.55
CA ASN A 594 -28.58 -16.60 -41.96
C ASN A 594 -27.75 -15.54 -41.22
N LEU A 595 -27.17 -15.93 -40.09
CA LEU A 595 -26.45 -15.04 -39.20
C LEU A 595 -24.94 -15.08 -39.48
N PRO A 596 -24.25 -13.93 -39.47
CA PRO A 596 -22.79 -13.92 -39.44
C PRO A 596 -22.33 -14.47 -38.09
N VAL A 597 -21.58 -15.57 -38.09
CA VAL A 597 -20.96 -16.08 -36.86
C VAL A 597 -19.62 -15.36 -36.72
N SER A 598 -19.54 -14.41 -35.80
CA SER A 598 -18.29 -13.75 -35.44
C SER A 598 -17.42 -14.70 -34.63
N GLY A 599 -16.71 -15.59 -35.33
CA GLY A 599 -15.55 -16.31 -34.80
C GLY A 599 -14.26 -15.64 -35.26
N CYS A 600 -13.22 -15.62 -34.41
CA CYS A 600 -11.92 -14.97 -34.64
C CYS A 600 -11.05 -15.61 -35.74
N SER A 601 -11.64 -15.99 -36.89
CA SER A 601 -10.92 -16.51 -38.04
C SER A 601 -11.07 -15.57 -39.24
N HIS A 602 -10.02 -15.43 -40.05
CA HIS A 602 -9.99 -14.62 -41.28
C HIS A 602 -11.02 -15.03 -42.35
N ALA A 603 -11.80 -16.10 -42.14
CA ALA A 603 -12.92 -16.49 -42.99
C ALA A 603 -14.24 -16.38 -42.21
N GLN A 604 -15.15 -15.54 -42.68
CA GLN A 604 -16.49 -15.40 -42.08
C GLN A 604 -17.31 -16.67 -42.39
N THR A 605 -17.39 -17.60 -41.45
CA THR A 605 -18.28 -18.76 -41.53
C THR A 605 -19.72 -18.34 -41.22
N ARG A 606 -20.66 -18.73 -42.08
CA ARG A 606 -22.09 -18.48 -41.86
C ARG A 606 -22.73 -19.66 -41.14
N GLY A 607 -23.50 -19.36 -40.10
CA GLY A 607 -24.36 -20.30 -39.42
C GLY A 607 -25.76 -20.12 -39.97
N SER A 608 -26.30 -21.16 -40.61
CA SER A 608 -27.73 -21.22 -40.91
C SER A 608 -28.43 -21.74 -39.66
N VAL A 609 -29.26 -20.90 -39.04
CA VAL A 609 -30.06 -21.31 -37.88
C VAL A 609 -31.49 -21.49 -38.33
N ILE A 610 -32.02 -22.69 -38.08
CA ILE A 610 -33.45 -22.97 -38.14
C ILE A 610 -33.91 -23.10 -36.70
N SER A 611 -34.85 -22.27 -36.28
CA SER A 611 -35.40 -22.28 -34.93
C SER A 611 -36.92 -22.42 -34.96
N GLY A 612 -37.43 -23.27 -34.07
CA GLY A 612 -38.87 -23.36 -33.79
C GLY A 612 -39.20 -22.52 -32.57
N HIS A 613 -40.22 -21.68 -32.66
CA HIS A 613 -40.67 -20.83 -31.56
C HIS A 613 -42.15 -21.06 -31.27
N VAL A 614 -42.49 -21.12 -29.99
CA VAL A 614 -43.87 -21.16 -29.50
C VAL A 614 -44.02 -20.08 -28.43
N GLY A 615 -44.91 -19.11 -28.63
CA GLY A 615 -45.06 -18.00 -27.70
C GLY A 615 -46.41 -17.30 -27.79
N PRO A 616 -46.89 -16.68 -26.71
CA PRO A 616 -48.11 -15.89 -26.73
C PRO A 616 -47.90 -14.63 -27.59
N ARG A 617 -48.89 -14.32 -28.44
CA ARG A 617 -48.91 -13.13 -29.30
C ARG A 617 -50.19 -12.35 -29.05
N LEU A 618 -50.03 -11.04 -28.83
CA LEU A 618 -51.12 -10.08 -28.73
C LEU A 618 -51.08 -9.17 -29.95
N ASP A 619 -52.12 -9.21 -30.79
CA ASP A 619 -52.26 -8.28 -31.90
C ASP A 619 -52.84 -6.96 -31.38
N VAL A 620 -52.00 -5.93 -31.27
CA VAL A 620 -52.41 -4.56 -30.92
C VAL A 620 -52.42 -3.72 -32.20
N HIS A 621 -53.61 -3.27 -32.62
CA HIS A 621 -53.71 -2.32 -33.72
C HIS A 621 -53.34 -0.91 -33.24
N LEU A 622 -52.13 -0.46 -33.57
CA LEU A 622 -51.75 0.93 -33.39
C LEU A 622 -52.50 1.77 -34.45
N ARG A 623 -53.57 2.47 -34.05
CA ARG A 623 -54.22 3.50 -34.86
C ARG A 623 -53.61 4.85 -34.49
N GLY A 624 -52.98 5.52 -35.45
CA GLY A 624 -52.38 6.86 -35.30
C GLY A 624 -50.95 6.93 -35.84
N ARG A 625 -50.52 8.12 -36.29
CA ARG A 625 -49.13 8.38 -36.65
C ARG A 625 -48.29 8.40 -35.36
N THR A 626 -47.59 7.32 -35.08
CA THR A 626 -46.50 7.32 -34.10
C THR A 626 -45.26 7.95 -34.75
N TRP A 627 -44.94 9.16 -34.34
CA TRP A 627 -43.61 9.71 -34.54
C TRP A 627 -42.69 9.03 -33.52
N LEU A 628 -41.63 8.38 -34.02
CA LEU A 628 -40.50 7.92 -33.21
C LEU A 628 -39.49 9.07 -33.25
N ASP A 629 -39.44 9.85 -32.17
CA ASP A 629 -38.33 10.76 -31.88
C ASP A 629 -37.17 9.99 -31.24
#